data_AF-A0A0F2NMT8-F1
#
_entry.id   AF-A0A0F2NMT8-F1
#
_cell.length_a   1.000
_cell.length_b   1.000
_cell.length_c   1.000
_cell.angle_alpha   90.00
_cell.angle_beta   90.00
_cell.angle_gamma   90.00
#
_symmetry.space_group_name_H-M   'P 1'
#
loop_
_entity.id
_entity.type
_entity.pdbx_description
1 polymer ?
#
loop_
_entity_poly.entity_id
_entity_poly.type
_entity_poly.pdbx_seq_one_letter_code
_entity_poly.pdbx_strand_id
1 'polypeptide(L)'
;MKTIVLDPGHGGNDPGAVSPDYKEKDLALKLSKKIVNELLPYQCQVKLTRKMDLSLSLSNRAQLANSLNADLFVSIHINAGGGTGFESFIHPDAPELTRQYRNIVHSRVVSYLGGYQITDRGQKSADFAVLRLTKMPAILLENLFIDNSKDISFLTYEPFLAGLSNSIAAGIAASLDIPLRENPWDPAWEIAQLQADRIINTPRLPEAYVSWGELATVLNRVREVPPPDPVNWDPEGEIDLLIRDKILNTAQKASSTSLWGEFATVLNRLRNRTVTPDNWDPPAEIEALVADRLLMMAREPSASLNWGEFATVLNRYRGTGG
;
A
#
# COMPACT_ATOMS: atom_id res chain seq x y z
N MET A 1 9.34 -16.28 12.51
CA MET A 1 8.47 -15.31 11.82
C MET A 1 8.19 -15.86 10.43
N LYS A 2 6.92 -15.86 10.00
CA LYS A 2 6.50 -16.44 8.71
C LYS A 2 7.01 -15.59 7.54
N THR A 3 7.45 -16.22 6.46
CA THR A 3 7.91 -15.55 5.24
C THR A 3 6.94 -15.83 4.09
N ILE A 4 6.37 -14.77 3.53
CA ILE A 4 5.46 -14.82 2.38
C ILE A 4 6.20 -14.27 1.16
N VAL A 5 6.10 -14.99 0.04
CA VAL A 5 6.59 -14.49 -1.25
C VAL A 5 5.39 -14.18 -2.14
N LEU A 6 5.24 -12.91 -2.48
CA LEU A 6 4.29 -12.44 -3.47
C LEU A 6 5.00 -12.36 -4.82
N ASP A 7 4.38 -12.92 -5.85
CA ASP A 7 4.89 -12.94 -7.20
C ASP A 7 3.99 -12.14 -8.13
N PRO A 8 4.31 -10.87 -8.42
CA PRO A 8 3.58 -10.12 -9.43
C PRO A 8 3.88 -10.74 -10.80
N GLY A 9 2.86 -11.31 -11.45
CA GLY A 9 2.96 -11.97 -12.75
C GLY A 9 3.60 -11.09 -13.82
N HIS A 10 4.25 -11.70 -14.82
CA HIS A 10 4.85 -11.00 -15.97
C HIS A 10 5.92 -9.95 -15.58
N GLY A 11 6.25 -9.01 -16.47
CA GLY A 11 7.22 -7.95 -16.23
C GLY A 11 8.25 -7.78 -17.34
N GLY A 12 8.75 -6.54 -17.49
CA GLY A 12 9.69 -6.15 -18.53
C GLY A 12 9.11 -6.38 -19.91
N ASN A 13 9.75 -7.27 -20.67
CA ASN A 13 9.38 -7.59 -22.05
C ASN A 13 8.11 -8.45 -22.16
N ASP A 14 7.67 -9.06 -21.05
CA ASP A 14 6.42 -9.80 -20.98
C ASP A 14 5.34 -8.89 -20.39
N PRO A 15 4.41 -8.35 -21.20
CA PRO A 15 3.33 -7.50 -20.70
C PRO A 15 2.22 -8.29 -19.98
N GLY A 16 2.20 -9.61 -20.13
CA GLY A 16 1.02 -10.43 -19.86
C GLY A 16 -0.11 -10.11 -20.82
N ALA A 17 -1.35 -10.32 -20.38
CA ALA A 17 -2.52 -9.89 -21.12
C ALA A 17 -2.57 -8.35 -21.23
N VAL A 18 -3.17 -7.87 -22.33
CA VAL A 18 -3.20 -6.43 -22.67
C VAL A 18 -4.62 -6.05 -23.07
N SER A 19 -5.08 -4.90 -22.57
CA SER A 19 -6.25 -4.17 -23.06
C SER A 19 -5.79 -2.84 -23.68
N PRO A 20 -6.69 -2.05 -24.30
CA PRO A 20 -6.29 -0.80 -24.96
C PRO A 20 -5.44 0.13 -24.08
N ASP A 21 -5.76 0.22 -22.79
CA ASP A 21 -5.13 1.17 -21.86
C ASP A 21 -4.28 0.51 -20.75
N TYR A 22 -4.37 -0.81 -20.58
CA TYR A 22 -3.76 -1.50 -19.44
C TYR A 22 -2.97 -2.74 -19.84
N LYS A 23 -1.92 -3.02 -19.07
CA LYS A 23 -1.12 -4.24 -19.16
C LYS A 23 -1.21 -4.99 -17.84
N GLU A 24 -1.35 -6.30 -17.92
CA GLU A 24 -1.45 -7.17 -16.75
C GLU A 24 -0.25 -7.00 -15.82
N LYS A 25 0.97 -6.91 -16.35
CA LYS A 25 2.18 -6.73 -15.55
C LYS A 25 2.12 -5.50 -14.62
N ASP A 26 1.45 -4.44 -15.03
CA ASP A 26 1.39 -3.19 -14.27
C ASP A 26 0.31 -3.28 -13.19
N LEU A 27 -0.85 -3.85 -13.52
CA LEU A 27 -1.94 -4.12 -12.58
C LEU A 27 -1.54 -5.15 -11.51
N ALA A 28 -0.89 -6.25 -11.91
CA ALA A 28 -0.37 -7.27 -11.00
C ALA A 28 0.66 -6.70 -10.02
N LEU A 29 1.58 -5.84 -10.49
CA LEU A 29 2.55 -5.17 -9.62
C LEU A 29 1.87 -4.20 -8.66
N LYS A 30 0.92 -3.40 -9.15
CA LYS A 30 0.16 -2.45 -8.34
C LYS A 30 -0.60 -3.15 -7.22
N LEU A 31 -1.34 -4.21 -7.54
CA LEU A 31 -2.10 -4.99 -6.57
C LEU A 31 -1.16 -5.66 -5.56
N SER A 32 -0.06 -6.26 -6.00
CA SER A 32 0.91 -6.91 -5.13
C SER A 32 1.54 -5.95 -4.12
N LYS A 33 1.88 -4.71 -4.53
CA LYS A 33 2.39 -3.68 -3.62
C LYS A 33 1.37 -3.29 -2.56
N LYS A 34 0.08 -3.18 -2.94
CA LYS A 34 -0.99 -2.94 -1.96
C LYS A 34 -1.11 -4.09 -0.97
N ILE A 35 -1.05 -5.35 -1.43
CA ILE A 35 -1.07 -6.53 -0.55
C ILE A 35 0.12 -6.51 0.44
N VAL A 36 1.32 -6.09 0.00
CA VAL A 36 2.46 -5.90 0.90
C VAL A 36 2.09 -4.94 2.03
N ASN A 37 1.51 -3.78 1.71
CA ASN A 37 1.14 -2.78 2.70
C ASN A 37 0.10 -3.33 3.70
N GLU A 38 -0.90 -4.04 3.21
CA GLU A 38 -1.95 -4.67 4.04
C GLU A 38 -1.41 -5.81 4.93
N LEU A 39 -0.24 -6.36 4.62
CA LEU A 39 0.45 -7.38 5.43
C LEU A 39 1.40 -6.79 6.48
N LEU A 40 1.71 -5.49 6.44
CA LEU A 40 2.62 -4.84 7.40
C LEU A 40 2.18 -4.95 8.86
N PRO A 41 0.88 -4.84 9.19
CA PRO A 41 0.39 -5.02 10.56
C PRO A 41 0.59 -6.42 11.14
N TYR A 42 0.89 -7.42 10.30
CA TYR A 42 0.99 -8.82 10.69
C TYR A 42 2.43 -9.22 11.06
N GLN A 43 2.59 -10.23 11.90
CA GLN A 43 3.89 -10.78 12.31
C GLN A 43 4.53 -11.65 11.21
N CYS A 44 4.79 -11.06 10.05
CA CYS A 44 5.37 -11.74 8.89
C CYS A 44 6.43 -10.90 8.17
N GLN A 45 7.24 -11.57 7.35
CA GLN A 45 8.08 -10.94 6.33
C GLN A 45 7.44 -11.16 4.96
N VAL A 46 7.34 -10.10 4.17
CA VAL A 46 6.86 -10.20 2.78
C VAL A 46 7.99 -9.86 1.82
N LYS A 47 8.17 -10.71 0.80
CA LYS A 47 9.13 -10.50 -0.29
C LYS A 47 8.40 -10.53 -1.62
N LEU A 48 8.77 -9.62 -2.52
CA LEU A 48 8.27 -9.60 -3.89
C LEU A 48 9.30 -10.23 -4.82
N THR A 49 8.87 -11.05 -5.79
CA THR A 49 9.76 -11.53 -6.87
C THR A 49 10.28 -10.38 -7.73
N ARG A 50 9.48 -9.33 -7.91
CA ARG A 50 9.88 -8.06 -8.52
C ARG A 50 9.21 -6.86 -7.83
N LYS A 51 9.95 -5.77 -7.64
CA LYS A 51 9.45 -4.52 -7.04
C LYS A 51 9.22 -3.40 -8.07
N MET A 52 9.68 -3.62 -9.29
CA MET A 52 9.59 -2.70 -10.44
C MET A 52 9.33 -3.50 -11.72
N ASP A 53 9.17 -2.80 -12.84
CA ASP A 53 8.99 -3.42 -14.15
C ASP A 53 10.32 -4.00 -14.65
N LEU A 54 10.46 -5.33 -14.55
CA LEU A 54 11.65 -6.07 -14.97
C LEU A 54 11.27 -7.48 -15.44
N SER A 55 12.01 -7.99 -16.42
CA SER A 55 11.85 -9.35 -16.92
C SER A 55 12.39 -10.37 -15.92
N LEU A 56 11.55 -11.34 -15.51
CA LEU A 56 11.95 -12.42 -14.61
C LEU A 56 11.38 -13.75 -15.08
N SER A 57 12.25 -14.75 -15.26
CA SER A 57 11.84 -16.10 -15.67
C SER A 57 11.02 -16.80 -14.58
N LEU A 58 10.18 -17.75 -14.99
CA LEU A 58 9.39 -18.58 -14.06
C LEU A 58 10.27 -19.36 -13.08
N SER A 59 11.45 -19.82 -13.53
CA SER A 59 12.43 -20.49 -12.67
C SER A 59 13.02 -19.57 -11.61
N ASN A 60 13.36 -18.32 -11.96
CA ASN A 60 13.94 -17.36 -11.02
C ASN A 60 12.92 -16.94 -9.95
N ARG A 61 11.64 -16.82 -10.32
CA ARG A 61 10.54 -16.57 -9.36
C ARG A 61 10.47 -17.66 -8.30
N ALA A 62 10.44 -18.92 -8.75
CA ALA A 62 10.41 -20.07 -7.85
C ALA A 62 11.71 -20.20 -7.04
N GLN A 63 12.87 -19.97 -7.66
CA GLN A 63 14.17 -20.04 -7.00
C GLN A 63 14.30 -19.02 -5.86
N LEU A 64 13.80 -17.80 -6.04
CA LEU A 64 13.77 -16.81 -4.97
C LEU A 64 12.95 -17.31 -3.78
N ALA A 65 11.74 -17.83 -4.02
CA ALA A 65 10.90 -18.33 -2.94
C ALA A 65 11.53 -19.53 -2.22
N ASN A 66 12.15 -20.42 -2.99
CA ASN A 66 12.83 -21.60 -2.48
C ASN A 66 14.08 -21.23 -1.65
N SER A 67 14.88 -20.23 -2.08
CA SER A 67 16.08 -19.83 -1.36
C SER A 67 15.77 -19.12 -0.03
N LEU A 68 14.62 -18.48 0.05
CA LEU A 68 14.11 -17.85 1.26
C LEU A 68 13.44 -18.83 2.23
N ASN A 69 13.25 -20.09 1.83
CA ASN A 69 12.42 -21.07 2.55
C ASN A 69 11.06 -20.47 2.93
N ALA A 70 10.38 -19.84 1.96
CA ALA A 70 9.10 -19.19 2.22
C ALA A 70 8.06 -20.18 2.77
N ASP A 71 7.18 -19.70 3.64
CA ASP A 71 6.05 -20.47 4.19
C ASP A 71 4.87 -20.53 3.21
N LEU A 72 4.73 -19.53 2.35
CA LEU A 72 3.69 -19.46 1.31
C LEU A 72 4.19 -18.64 0.10
N PHE A 73 3.91 -19.14 -1.09
CA PHE A 73 4.07 -18.43 -2.35
C PHE A 73 2.69 -18.07 -2.93
N VAL A 74 2.48 -16.81 -3.29
CA VAL A 74 1.24 -16.35 -3.92
C VAL A 74 1.55 -15.56 -5.18
N SER A 75 1.18 -16.11 -6.33
CA SER A 75 1.30 -15.43 -7.62
C SER A 75 0.05 -14.63 -7.94
N ILE A 76 0.23 -13.38 -8.34
CA ILE A 76 -0.83 -12.39 -8.56
C ILE A 76 -0.92 -12.08 -10.04
N HIS A 77 -2.07 -12.39 -10.65
CA HIS A 77 -2.35 -12.26 -12.08
C HIS A 77 -3.70 -11.57 -12.32
N ILE A 78 -3.91 -11.11 -13.56
CA ILE A 78 -5.18 -10.59 -14.07
C ILE A 78 -5.54 -11.42 -15.31
N ASN A 79 -6.73 -11.98 -15.34
CA ASN A 79 -7.15 -12.94 -16.36
C ASN A 79 -7.44 -12.26 -17.72
N ALA A 80 -7.65 -13.07 -18.75
CA ALA A 80 -8.13 -12.65 -20.06
C ALA A 80 -8.85 -13.81 -20.78
N GLY A 81 -9.40 -13.57 -21.97
CA GLY A 81 -10.05 -14.57 -22.80
C GLY A 81 -11.58 -14.48 -22.80
N GLY A 82 -12.15 -13.29 -22.62
CA GLY A 82 -13.58 -13.04 -22.75
C GLY A 82 -14.45 -13.44 -21.55
N GLY A 83 -13.88 -13.46 -20.35
CA GLY A 83 -14.58 -13.79 -19.10
C GLY A 83 -14.84 -12.59 -18.19
N THR A 84 -15.28 -12.87 -16.95
CA THR A 84 -15.37 -11.93 -15.83
C THR A 84 -15.27 -12.71 -14.53
N GLY A 85 -14.69 -12.09 -13.49
CA GLY A 85 -14.69 -12.63 -12.13
C GLY A 85 -13.35 -13.19 -11.65
N PHE A 86 -13.37 -13.84 -10.50
CA PHE A 86 -12.17 -14.27 -9.77
C PHE A 86 -12.04 -15.80 -9.76
N GLU A 87 -10.82 -16.30 -9.92
CA GLU A 87 -10.48 -17.71 -9.72
C GLU A 87 -9.12 -17.86 -9.04
N SER A 88 -8.92 -19.02 -8.41
CA SER A 88 -7.63 -19.36 -7.81
C SER A 88 -7.14 -20.72 -8.27
N PHE A 89 -5.83 -20.89 -8.35
CA PHE A 89 -5.18 -22.09 -8.83
C PHE A 89 -4.15 -22.59 -7.83
N ILE A 90 -4.00 -23.92 -7.80
CA ILE A 90 -2.88 -24.64 -7.19
C ILE A 90 -2.38 -25.67 -8.21
N HIS A 91 -1.20 -26.25 -7.97
CA HIS A 91 -0.75 -27.38 -8.79
C HIS A 91 -1.70 -28.60 -8.63
N PRO A 92 -1.93 -29.45 -9.65
CA PRO A 92 -2.76 -30.65 -9.53
C PRO A 92 -2.31 -31.57 -8.38
N ASP A 93 -1.00 -31.75 -8.23
CA ASP A 93 -0.39 -32.57 -7.18
C ASP A 93 -0.17 -31.80 -5.85
N ALA A 94 -0.79 -30.63 -5.68
CA ALA A 94 -0.62 -29.84 -4.46
C ALA A 94 -1.11 -30.63 -3.23
N PRO A 95 -0.33 -30.62 -2.12
CA PRO A 95 -0.69 -31.31 -0.90
C PRO A 95 -1.91 -30.66 -0.24
N GLU A 96 -2.54 -31.39 0.69
CA GLU A 96 -3.74 -30.95 1.40
C GLU A 96 -3.54 -29.59 2.10
N LEU A 97 -2.35 -29.34 2.64
CA LEU A 97 -2.02 -28.06 3.27
C LEU A 97 -2.19 -26.88 2.29
N THR A 98 -1.75 -27.02 1.04
CA THR A 98 -1.94 -25.99 0.00
C THR A 98 -3.42 -25.80 -0.34
N ARG A 99 -4.21 -26.88 -0.35
CA ARG A 99 -5.66 -26.80 -0.57
C ARG A 99 -6.35 -26.04 0.56
N GLN A 100 -5.98 -26.30 1.80
CA GLN A 100 -6.48 -25.58 2.97
C GLN A 100 -6.13 -24.09 2.90
N TYR A 101 -4.88 -23.75 2.57
CA TYR A 101 -4.47 -22.36 2.43
C TYR A 101 -5.23 -21.65 1.31
N ARG A 102 -5.36 -22.29 0.14
CA ARG A 102 -6.17 -21.77 -0.98
C ARG A 102 -7.62 -21.57 -0.56
N ASN A 103 -8.25 -22.53 0.13
CA ASN A 103 -9.64 -22.40 0.58
C ASN A 103 -9.84 -21.14 1.43
N ILE A 104 -8.96 -20.91 2.42
CA ILE A 104 -9.05 -19.75 3.31
C ILE A 104 -8.88 -18.44 2.52
N VAL A 105 -7.84 -18.35 1.69
CA VAL A 105 -7.57 -17.15 0.87
C VAL A 105 -8.73 -16.88 -0.09
N HIS A 106 -9.17 -17.90 -0.84
CA HIS A 106 -10.22 -17.77 -1.85
C HIS A 106 -11.57 -17.38 -1.23
N SER A 107 -11.99 -18.03 -0.14
CA SER A 107 -13.25 -17.70 0.54
C SER A 107 -13.26 -16.27 1.08
N ARG A 108 -12.13 -15.77 1.59
CA ARG A 108 -12.01 -14.37 2.05
C ARG A 108 -12.20 -13.38 0.90
N VAL A 109 -11.55 -13.64 -0.24
CA VAL A 109 -11.66 -12.79 -1.44
C VAL A 109 -13.09 -12.83 -1.99
N VAL A 110 -13.67 -14.01 -2.18
CA VAL A 110 -15.04 -14.16 -2.70
C VAL A 110 -16.07 -13.46 -1.80
N SER A 111 -15.91 -13.50 -0.47
CA SER A 111 -16.79 -12.77 0.44
C SER A 111 -16.80 -11.26 0.19
N TYR A 112 -15.64 -10.66 -0.10
CA TYR A 112 -15.55 -9.24 -0.45
C TYR A 112 -16.16 -8.95 -1.83
N LEU A 113 -15.82 -9.79 -2.81
CA LEU A 113 -16.30 -9.68 -4.20
C LEU A 113 -17.82 -9.82 -4.33
N GLY A 114 -18.46 -10.58 -3.43
CA GLY A 114 -19.91 -10.72 -3.37
C GLY A 114 -20.65 -9.38 -3.20
N GLY A 115 -20.08 -8.42 -2.47
CA GLY A 115 -20.64 -7.07 -2.32
C GLY A 115 -20.69 -6.27 -3.62
N TYR A 116 -19.88 -6.65 -4.61
CA TYR A 116 -19.81 -6.05 -5.94
C TYR A 116 -20.48 -6.91 -7.02
N GLN A 117 -21.11 -8.03 -6.63
CA GLN A 117 -21.72 -9.00 -7.55
C GLN A 117 -20.71 -9.49 -8.61
N ILE A 118 -19.46 -9.67 -8.20
CA ILE A 118 -18.40 -10.23 -9.04
C ILE A 118 -18.48 -11.75 -8.97
N THR A 119 -18.39 -12.40 -10.12
CA THR A 119 -18.52 -13.85 -10.24
C THR A 119 -17.35 -14.57 -9.56
N ASP A 120 -17.67 -15.51 -8.67
CA ASP A 120 -16.73 -16.54 -8.23
C ASP A 120 -16.68 -17.64 -9.31
N ARG A 121 -15.53 -17.77 -9.96
CA ARG A 121 -15.26 -18.80 -10.99
C ARG A 121 -14.65 -20.07 -10.40
N GLY A 122 -14.50 -20.11 -9.09
CA GLY A 122 -14.13 -21.26 -8.30
C GLY A 122 -12.64 -21.46 -8.15
N GLN A 123 -12.33 -22.58 -7.49
CA GLN A 123 -10.98 -22.99 -7.18
C GLN A 123 -10.54 -24.13 -8.11
N LYS A 124 -9.44 -23.92 -8.82
CA LYS A 124 -8.99 -24.76 -9.92
C LYS A 124 -7.60 -25.31 -9.66
N SER A 125 -7.19 -26.25 -10.51
CA SER A 125 -5.81 -26.76 -10.53
C SER A 125 -5.25 -26.63 -11.94
N ALA A 126 -3.98 -26.25 -12.05
CA ALA A 126 -3.28 -26.09 -13.33
C ALA A 126 -1.78 -26.31 -13.16
N ASP A 127 -1.14 -26.85 -14.20
CA ASP A 127 0.28 -27.18 -14.21
C ASP A 127 1.19 -25.96 -14.50
N PHE A 128 0.95 -24.86 -13.78
CA PHE A 128 1.74 -23.64 -13.93
C PHE A 128 3.14 -23.81 -13.33
N ALA A 129 4.16 -23.39 -14.07
CA ALA A 129 5.56 -23.63 -13.67
C ALA A 129 5.90 -23.01 -12.30
N VAL A 130 5.37 -21.82 -11.97
CA VAL A 130 5.62 -21.20 -10.65
C VAL A 130 4.99 -21.98 -9.50
N LEU A 131 3.88 -22.69 -9.74
CA LEU A 131 3.24 -23.57 -8.75
C LEU A 131 3.95 -24.93 -8.64
N ARG A 132 4.49 -25.43 -9.76
CA ARG A 132 5.22 -26.71 -9.83
C ARG A 132 6.64 -26.63 -9.27
N LEU A 133 7.34 -25.51 -9.51
CA LEU A 133 8.77 -25.36 -9.20
C LEU A 133 9.05 -24.83 -7.78
N THR A 134 8.02 -24.34 -7.08
CA THR A 134 8.12 -23.90 -5.68
C THR A 134 8.03 -25.10 -4.73
N LYS A 135 8.72 -25.03 -3.59
CA LYS A 135 8.84 -26.13 -2.62
C LYS A 135 7.91 -26.00 -1.42
N MET A 136 7.27 -24.85 -1.26
CA MET A 136 6.29 -24.54 -0.21
C MET A 136 4.88 -24.53 -0.81
N PRO A 137 3.81 -24.43 0.01
CA PRO A 137 2.47 -24.17 -0.50
C PRO A 137 2.46 -22.97 -1.47
N ALA A 138 1.83 -23.16 -2.63
CA ALA A 138 1.83 -22.18 -3.71
C ALA A 138 0.41 -22.01 -4.27
N ILE A 139 -0.04 -20.76 -4.35
CA ILE A 139 -1.35 -20.37 -4.87
C ILE A 139 -1.14 -19.35 -6.00
N LEU A 140 -1.96 -19.41 -7.05
CA LEU A 140 -2.05 -18.35 -8.06
C LEU A 140 -3.46 -17.77 -8.04
N LEU A 141 -3.55 -16.45 -8.09
CA LEU A 141 -4.82 -15.71 -8.07
C LEU A 141 -5.01 -14.98 -9.40
N GLU A 142 -6.10 -15.27 -10.10
CA GLU A 142 -6.55 -14.52 -11.27
C GLU A 142 -7.61 -13.51 -10.82
N ASN A 143 -7.19 -12.25 -10.73
CA ASN A 143 -7.98 -11.18 -10.14
C ASN A 143 -8.73 -10.42 -11.23
N LEU A 144 -9.94 -10.89 -11.58
CA LEU A 144 -10.77 -10.28 -12.64
C LEU A 144 -10.13 -10.40 -14.03
N PHE A 145 -10.79 -9.86 -15.05
CA PHE A 145 -10.40 -9.96 -16.46
C PHE A 145 -9.98 -8.61 -17.04
N ILE A 146 -8.78 -8.54 -17.61
CA ILE A 146 -8.23 -7.31 -18.19
C ILE A 146 -8.97 -6.88 -19.48
N ASP A 147 -9.55 -7.84 -20.19
CA ASP A 147 -10.30 -7.65 -21.43
C ASP A 147 -11.81 -7.47 -21.21
N ASN A 148 -12.24 -7.35 -19.95
CA ASN A 148 -13.61 -7.06 -19.57
C ASN A 148 -13.72 -5.65 -18.98
N SER A 149 -14.58 -4.81 -19.57
CA SER A 149 -14.69 -3.40 -19.19
C SER A 149 -15.20 -3.17 -17.77
N LYS A 150 -16.10 -4.04 -17.26
CA LYS A 150 -16.60 -3.96 -15.88
C LYS A 150 -15.49 -4.29 -14.89
N ASP A 151 -14.77 -5.38 -15.14
CA ASP A 151 -13.65 -5.84 -14.32
C ASP A 151 -12.52 -4.80 -14.28
N ILE A 152 -12.15 -4.22 -15.43
CA ILE A 152 -11.17 -3.12 -15.50
C ILE A 152 -11.60 -1.90 -14.69
N SER A 153 -12.89 -1.52 -14.75
CA SER A 153 -13.39 -0.38 -13.97
C SER A 153 -13.20 -0.58 -12.47
N PHE A 154 -13.24 -1.82 -11.97
CA PHE A 154 -12.93 -2.14 -10.58
C PHE A 154 -11.41 -2.17 -10.32
N LEU A 155 -10.63 -2.78 -11.20
CA LEU A 155 -9.16 -2.85 -11.08
C LEU A 155 -8.47 -1.48 -11.17
N THR A 156 -9.19 -0.45 -11.60
CA THR A 156 -8.70 0.94 -11.69
C THR A 156 -9.32 1.85 -10.63
N TYR A 157 -10.30 1.36 -9.87
CA TYR A 157 -10.98 2.09 -8.81
C TYR A 157 -10.29 1.84 -7.46
N GLU A 158 -9.65 2.87 -6.90
CA GLU A 158 -8.81 2.74 -5.70
C GLU A 158 -9.51 2.15 -4.46
N PRO A 159 -10.74 2.56 -4.10
CA PRO A 159 -11.44 1.93 -2.97
C PRO A 159 -11.69 0.44 -3.15
N PHE A 160 -11.93 0.00 -4.40
CA PHE A 160 -12.06 -1.42 -4.71
C PHE A 160 -10.73 -2.16 -4.56
N LEU A 161 -9.65 -1.61 -5.14
CA LEU A 161 -8.31 -2.19 -5.01
C LEU A 161 -7.86 -2.28 -3.54
N ALA A 162 -8.16 -1.29 -2.71
CA ALA A 162 -7.88 -1.33 -1.28
C ALA A 162 -8.62 -2.47 -0.59
N GLY A 163 -9.93 -2.62 -0.82
CA GLY A 163 -10.69 -3.73 -0.24
C GLY A 163 -10.27 -5.11 -0.76
N LEU A 164 -9.92 -5.23 -2.04
CA LEU A 164 -9.41 -6.47 -2.64
C LEU A 164 -8.06 -6.86 -2.04
N SER A 165 -7.10 -5.93 -2.00
CA SER A 165 -5.77 -6.18 -1.42
C SER A 165 -5.84 -6.54 0.06
N ASN A 166 -6.69 -5.85 0.84
CA ASN A 166 -6.94 -6.17 2.24
C ASN A 166 -7.52 -7.59 2.41
N SER A 167 -8.47 -7.97 1.55
CA SER A 167 -9.09 -9.30 1.57
C SER A 167 -8.09 -10.42 1.25
N ILE A 168 -7.20 -10.19 0.28
CA ILE A 168 -6.11 -11.12 -0.04
C ILE A 168 -5.13 -11.22 1.13
N ALA A 169 -4.66 -10.09 1.67
CA ALA A 169 -3.72 -10.05 2.80
C ALA A 169 -4.27 -10.74 4.05
N ALA A 170 -5.52 -10.45 4.42
CA ALA A 170 -6.19 -11.08 5.55
C ALA A 170 -6.39 -12.59 5.34
N GLY A 171 -6.70 -13.01 4.11
CA GLY A 171 -6.77 -14.43 3.75
C GLY A 171 -5.42 -15.13 3.87
N ILE A 172 -4.34 -14.48 3.41
CA ILE A 172 -2.97 -14.99 3.54
C ILE A 172 -2.59 -15.13 5.02
N ALA A 173 -2.79 -14.07 5.82
CA ALA A 173 -2.48 -14.08 7.24
C ALA A 173 -3.25 -15.18 7.98
N ALA A 174 -4.56 -15.30 7.73
CA ALA A 174 -5.40 -16.33 8.33
C ALA A 174 -4.97 -17.75 7.92
N SER A 175 -4.56 -17.96 6.66
CA SER A 175 -4.13 -19.29 6.22
C SER A 175 -2.86 -19.79 6.91
N LEU A 176 -2.00 -18.87 7.35
CA LEU A 176 -0.74 -19.17 8.02
C LEU A 176 -0.81 -18.99 9.56
N ASP A 177 -2.00 -18.72 10.11
CA ASP A 177 -2.22 -18.37 11.52
C ASP A 177 -1.30 -17.23 12.00
N ILE A 178 -1.07 -16.23 11.14
CA ILE A 178 -0.21 -15.09 11.46
C ILE A 178 -1.00 -14.08 12.29
N PRO A 179 -0.62 -13.82 13.54
CA PRO A 179 -1.28 -12.80 14.34
C PRO A 179 -0.89 -11.39 13.85
N LEU A 180 -1.72 -10.41 14.21
CA LEU A 180 -1.30 -9.02 14.19
C LEU A 180 -0.12 -8.83 15.14
N ARG A 181 0.75 -7.86 14.84
CA ARG A 181 1.78 -7.40 15.77
C ARG A 181 1.07 -6.82 17.00
N GLU A 182 1.62 -7.08 18.20
CA GLU A 182 1.06 -6.56 19.47
C GLU A 182 0.97 -5.04 19.49
N ASN A 183 1.83 -4.38 18.70
CA ASN A 183 1.72 -2.99 18.33
C ASN A 183 1.98 -2.88 16.81
N PRO A 184 0.94 -2.86 15.95
CA PRO A 184 1.11 -2.87 14.49
C PRO A 184 1.72 -1.58 13.96
N TRP A 185 1.77 -0.53 14.78
CA TRP A 185 2.42 0.72 14.45
C TRP A 185 3.95 0.59 14.62
N ASP A 186 4.66 0.54 13.49
CA ASP A 186 6.12 0.61 13.42
C ASP A 186 6.54 1.97 12.86
N PRO A 187 6.69 3.00 13.71
CA PRO A 187 6.98 4.35 13.24
C PRO A 187 8.38 4.48 12.61
N ALA A 188 9.32 3.60 12.96
CA ALA A 188 10.64 3.60 12.35
C ALA A 188 10.57 3.15 10.88
N TRP A 189 9.73 2.14 10.60
CA TRP A 189 9.46 1.70 9.24
C TRP A 189 8.79 2.80 8.40
N GLU A 190 7.82 3.52 8.96
CA GLU A 190 7.13 4.62 8.28
C GLU A 190 8.11 5.73 7.86
N ILE A 191 9.03 6.10 8.77
CA ILE A 191 10.09 7.07 8.47
C ILE A 191 11.03 6.54 7.38
N ALA A 192 11.39 5.25 7.42
CA ALA A 192 12.26 4.64 6.42
C ALA A 192 11.63 4.64 5.01
N GLN A 193 10.30 4.56 4.88
CA GLN A 193 9.63 4.72 3.58
C GLN A 193 9.78 6.14 3.03
N LEU A 194 9.59 7.17 3.86
CA LEU A 194 9.81 8.56 3.42
C LEU A 194 11.24 8.80 2.95
N GLN A 195 12.23 8.13 3.56
CA GLN A 195 13.62 8.17 3.11
C GLN A 195 13.83 7.45 1.78
N ALA A 196 13.29 6.24 1.64
CA ALA A 196 13.40 5.45 0.42
C ALA A 196 12.83 6.21 -0.79
N ASP A 197 11.75 6.96 -0.56
CA ASP A 197 11.09 7.80 -1.55
C ASP A 197 11.74 9.18 -1.73
N ARG A 198 12.84 9.47 -1.02
CA ARG A 198 13.56 10.75 -1.06
C ARG A 198 12.71 11.96 -0.67
N ILE A 199 11.68 11.75 0.15
CA ILE A 199 10.87 12.83 0.74
C ILE A 199 11.63 13.48 1.90
N ILE A 200 12.40 12.70 2.65
CA ILE A 200 13.34 13.20 3.67
C ILE A 200 14.74 12.66 3.38
N ASN A 201 15.74 13.49 3.68
CA ASN A 201 17.16 13.19 3.38
C ASN A 201 17.96 12.79 4.62
N THR A 202 17.39 13.00 5.82
CA THR A 202 18.04 12.72 7.10
C THR A 202 17.22 11.73 7.92
N PRO A 203 17.87 10.82 8.68
CA PRO A 203 17.19 9.97 9.66
C PRO A 203 16.49 10.78 10.74
N ARG A 204 15.30 10.30 11.12
CA ARG A 204 14.48 10.87 12.18
C ARG A 204 14.19 9.79 13.21
N LEU A 205 14.25 10.16 14.48
CA LEU A 205 13.78 9.31 15.56
C LEU A 205 12.24 9.40 15.60
N PRO A 206 11.51 8.27 15.68
CA PRO A 206 10.05 8.24 15.80
C PRO A 206 9.45 9.24 16.80
N GLU A 207 10.06 9.37 17.97
CA GLU A 207 9.61 10.17 19.09
C GLU A 207 10.00 11.65 19.00
N ALA A 208 10.90 12.02 18.08
CA ALA A 208 11.27 13.40 17.89
C ALA A 208 10.08 14.21 17.33
N TYR A 209 9.92 15.43 17.83
CA TYR A 209 8.86 16.31 17.34
C TYR A 209 9.20 16.93 15.99
N VAL A 210 8.16 17.16 15.19
CA VAL A 210 8.27 17.81 13.88
C VAL A 210 8.20 19.31 14.07
N SER A 211 9.19 20.04 13.57
CA SER A 211 9.13 21.51 13.51
C SER A 211 8.33 21.99 12.30
N TRP A 212 7.83 23.22 12.36
CA TRP A 212 7.09 23.83 11.25
C TRP A 212 7.88 23.91 9.95
N GLY A 213 9.18 24.21 10.04
CA GLY A 213 10.07 24.20 8.88
C GLY A 213 10.18 22.81 8.24
N GLU A 214 10.31 21.76 9.05
CA GLU A 214 10.37 20.38 8.58
C GLU A 214 9.04 19.92 7.97
N LEU A 215 7.92 20.24 8.62
CA LEU A 215 6.58 19.96 8.12
C LEU A 215 6.39 20.60 6.74
N ALA A 216 6.72 21.89 6.60
CA ALA A 216 6.57 22.61 5.34
C ALA A 216 7.45 22.02 4.24
N THR A 217 8.72 21.77 4.56
CA THR A 217 9.69 21.14 3.64
C THR A 217 9.16 19.81 3.10
N VAL A 218 8.65 18.95 3.98
CA VAL A 218 8.14 17.63 3.58
C VAL A 218 6.88 17.76 2.72
N LEU A 219 5.94 18.64 3.09
CA LEU A 219 4.72 18.83 2.31
C LEU A 219 4.97 19.44 0.93
N ASN A 220 5.96 20.33 0.79
CA ASN A 220 6.38 20.87 -0.51
C ASN A 220 7.00 19.80 -1.41
N ARG A 221 7.76 18.85 -0.84
CA ARG A 221 8.27 17.70 -1.59
C ARG A 221 7.16 16.73 -2.01
N VAL A 222 6.18 16.47 -1.13
CA VAL A 222 5.05 15.59 -1.42
C VAL A 222 4.18 16.12 -2.57
N ARG A 223 4.08 17.44 -2.74
CA ARG A 223 3.39 18.08 -3.88
C ARG A 223 4.27 18.29 -5.11
N GLU A 224 5.49 17.77 -5.11
CA GLU A 224 6.47 17.94 -6.20
C GLU A 224 6.84 19.40 -6.51
N VAL A 225 6.75 20.30 -5.52
CA VAL A 225 7.32 21.65 -5.67
C VAL A 225 8.85 21.52 -5.64
N PRO A 226 9.58 22.08 -6.62
CA PRO A 226 11.02 21.91 -6.73
C PRO A 226 11.71 22.29 -5.41
N PRO A 227 12.63 21.46 -4.90
CA PRO A 227 13.33 21.78 -3.67
C PRO A 227 14.10 23.10 -3.87
N PRO A 228 14.06 24.03 -2.90
CA PRO A 228 14.99 25.16 -2.91
C PRO A 228 16.43 24.64 -2.88
N ASP A 229 17.37 25.53 -3.22
CA ASP A 229 18.81 25.25 -3.36
C ASP A 229 19.30 24.16 -2.37
N PRO A 230 19.73 22.98 -2.87
CA PRO A 230 20.06 21.82 -2.02
C PRO A 230 21.23 22.08 -1.06
N VAL A 231 21.94 23.20 -1.19
CA VAL A 231 23.09 23.56 -0.36
C VAL A 231 22.68 24.31 0.91
N ASN A 232 21.57 25.06 0.91
CA ASN A 232 21.14 25.88 2.04
C ASN A 232 19.66 25.62 2.36
N TRP A 233 19.39 24.81 3.39
CA TRP A 233 18.03 24.60 3.88
C TRP A 233 17.46 25.91 4.47
N ASP A 234 16.43 26.44 3.82
CA ASP A 234 15.69 27.64 4.23
C ASP A 234 14.28 27.25 4.73
N PRO A 235 14.11 26.95 6.02
CA PRO A 235 12.83 26.47 6.53
C PRO A 235 11.75 27.55 6.60
N GLU A 236 12.10 28.85 6.63
CA GLU A 236 11.12 29.93 6.58
C GLU A 236 10.59 30.08 5.14
N GLY A 237 11.48 30.00 4.14
CA GLY A 237 11.08 30.00 2.73
C GLY A 237 10.14 28.84 2.36
N GLU A 238 10.31 27.67 2.97
CA GLU A 238 9.41 26.52 2.79
C GLU A 238 7.99 26.82 3.32
N ILE A 239 7.88 27.52 4.45
CA ILE A 239 6.60 27.97 5.00
C ILE A 239 5.97 29.03 4.09
N ASP A 240 6.76 29.98 3.59
CA ASP A 240 6.29 31.02 2.68
C ASP A 240 5.69 30.45 1.39
N LEU A 241 6.24 29.35 0.87
CA LEU A 241 5.65 28.63 -0.28
C LEU A 241 4.24 28.12 0.02
N LEU A 242 4.01 27.55 1.21
CA LEU A 242 2.70 27.07 1.62
C LEU A 242 1.69 28.21 1.79
N ILE A 243 2.13 29.37 2.31
CA ILE A 243 1.31 30.56 2.46
C ILE A 243 0.95 31.14 1.09
N ARG A 244 1.94 31.30 0.20
CA ARG A 244 1.76 31.78 -1.17
C ARG A 244 0.73 30.95 -1.92
N ASP A 245 0.77 29.64 -1.74
CA ASP A 245 -0.13 28.69 -2.38
C ASP A 245 -1.48 28.54 -1.64
N LYS A 246 -1.75 29.41 -0.63
CA LYS A 246 -2.99 29.50 0.16
C LYS A 246 -3.37 28.23 0.93
N ILE A 247 -2.37 27.46 1.33
CA ILE A 247 -2.54 26.25 2.13
C ILE A 247 -2.38 26.56 3.62
N LEU A 248 -1.58 27.59 3.94
CA LEU A 248 -1.45 28.17 5.27
C LEU A 248 -1.90 29.63 5.27
N ASN A 249 -2.50 30.06 6.38
CA ASN A 249 -2.91 31.44 6.60
C ASN A 249 -2.08 32.15 7.67
N THR A 250 -1.32 31.41 8.50
CA THR A 250 -0.52 31.97 9.60
C THR A 250 0.90 31.43 9.55
N ALA A 251 1.87 32.30 9.87
CA ALA A 251 3.27 31.94 9.96
C ALA A 251 3.59 31.58 11.42
N GLN A 252 3.70 30.29 11.72
CA GLN A 252 4.41 29.84 12.90
C GLN A 252 5.91 29.92 12.61
N LYS A 253 6.73 30.22 13.62
CA LYS A 253 8.20 30.23 13.42
C LYS A 253 8.65 28.86 12.96
N ALA A 254 9.59 28.80 12.01
CA ALA A 254 10.12 27.55 11.49
C ALA A 254 10.61 26.58 12.58
N SER A 255 11.18 27.11 13.66
CA SER A 255 11.71 26.33 14.79
C SER A 255 10.64 25.81 15.76
N SER A 256 9.40 26.28 15.67
CA SER A 256 8.33 25.87 16.57
C SER A 256 7.87 24.45 16.26
N THR A 257 7.57 23.67 17.30
CA THR A 257 6.95 22.35 17.16
C THR A 257 5.55 22.48 16.56
N SER A 258 5.26 21.65 15.56
CA SER A 258 3.93 21.55 14.96
C SER A 258 2.98 20.73 15.84
N LEU A 259 1.72 21.14 15.86
CA LEU A 259 0.66 20.45 16.61
C LEU A 259 -0.24 19.63 15.67
N TRP A 260 -0.92 18.64 16.24
CA TRP A 260 -1.82 17.75 15.50
C TRP A 260 -2.95 18.49 14.77
N GLY A 261 -3.58 19.46 15.44
CA GLY A 261 -4.64 20.26 14.85
C GLY A 261 -4.17 21.07 13.63
N GLU A 262 -2.97 21.63 13.73
CA GLU A 262 -2.36 22.39 12.64
C GLU A 262 -2.06 21.48 11.45
N PHE A 263 -1.36 20.35 11.69
CA PHE A 263 -1.03 19.39 10.64
C PHE A 263 -2.27 18.84 9.92
N ALA A 264 -3.32 18.47 10.65
CA ALA A 264 -4.55 17.96 10.08
C ALA A 264 -5.20 18.99 9.14
N THR A 265 -5.28 20.25 9.57
CA THR A 265 -5.76 21.36 8.75
C THR A 265 -4.94 21.53 7.48
N VAL A 266 -3.60 21.53 7.56
CA VAL A 266 -2.75 21.66 6.35
C VAL A 266 -3.01 20.53 5.38
N LEU A 267 -3.08 19.30 5.88
CA LEU A 267 -3.26 18.11 5.05
C LEU A 267 -4.66 18.08 4.40
N ASN A 268 -5.71 18.47 5.11
CA ASN A 268 -7.06 18.52 4.53
C ASN A 268 -7.19 19.59 3.45
N ARG A 269 -6.54 20.75 3.61
CA ARG A 269 -6.46 21.77 2.56
C ARG A 269 -5.73 21.27 1.32
N LEU A 270 -4.60 20.59 1.50
CA LEU A 270 -3.89 19.90 0.41
C LEU A 270 -4.76 18.88 -0.34
N ARG A 271 -5.75 18.31 0.34
CA ARG A 271 -6.70 17.33 -0.20
C ARG A 271 -7.94 17.97 -0.84
N ASN A 272 -7.95 19.30 -1.04
CA ASN A 272 -9.10 20.08 -1.48
C ASN A 272 -10.37 19.86 -0.64
N ARG A 273 -10.21 19.52 0.65
CA ARG A 273 -11.29 19.51 1.62
C ARG A 273 -11.29 20.84 2.34
N THR A 274 -12.09 21.77 1.88
CA THR A 274 -12.12 23.13 2.44
C THR A 274 -12.79 23.11 3.82
N VAL A 275 -12.05 23.47 4.86
CA VAL A 275 -12.62 24.18 6.01
C VAL A 275 -12.23 25.64 5.82
N THR A 276 -13.21 26.49 5.50
CA THR A 276 -13.01 27.93 5.30
C THR A 276 -12.49 28.59 6.59
N PRO A 277 -11.65 29.64 6.50
CA PRO A 277 -10.95 30.23 7.66
C PRO A 277 -11.85 30.72 8.79
N ASP A 278 -13.12 31.04 8.50
CA ASP A 278 -14.01 31.68 9.48
C ASP A 278 -14.50 30.72 10.59
N ASN A 279 -14.25 29.41 10.46
CA ASN A 279 -14.60 28.36 11.43
C ASN A 279 -13.47 27.30 11.58
N TRP A 280 -12.24 27.71 11.93
CA TRP A 280 -11.17 26.74 12.19
C TRP A 280 -11.54 25.83 13.38
N ASP A 281 -11.76 24.54 13.09
CA ASP A 281 -12.17 23.51 14.04
C ASP A 281 -11.14 22.35 14.01
N PRO A 282 -10.06 22.44 14.80
CA PRO A 282 -9.00 21.43 14.80
C PRO A 282 -9.48 20.00 15.14
N PRO A 283 -10.41 19.78 16.10
CA PRO A 283 -11.05 18.49 16.30
C PRO A 283 -11.67 17.91 15.01
N ALA A 284 -12.49 18.69 14.30
CA ALA A 284 -13.15 18.22 13.07
C ALA A 284 -12.14 17.87 11.96
N GLU A 285 -11.04 18.62 11.88
CA GLU A 285 -9.96 18.36 10.92
C GLU A 285 -9.28 17.01 11.19
N ILE A 286 -9.05 16.68 12.46
CA ILE A 286 -8.49 15.39 12.88
C ILE A 286 -9.49 14.25 12.63
N GLU A 287 -10.77 14.45 12.95
CA GLU A 287 -11.83 13.48 12.67
C GLU A 287 -11.94 13.16 11.18
N ALA A 288 -11.77 14.15 10.30
CA ALA A 288 -11.75 13.92 8.86
C ALA A 288 -10.60 13.00 8.43
N LEU A 289 -9.40 13.14 9.02
CA LEU A 289 -8.29 12.21 8.76
C LEU A 289 -8.60 10.78 9.22
N VAL A 290 -9.31 10.62 10.34
CA VAL A 290 -9.74 9.31 10.84
C VAL A 290 -10.80 8.70 9.93
N ALA A 291 -11.80 9.47 9.52
CA ALA A 291 -12.85 9.02 8.61
C ALA A 291 -12.30 8.52 7.27
N ASP A 292 -11.21 9.13 6.81
CA ASP A 292 -10.51 8.74 5.59
C ASP A 292 -9.42 7.68 5.80
N ARG A 293 -9.29 7.14 7.02
CA ARG A 293 -8.32 6.10 7.41
C ARG A 293 -6.86 6.53 7.23
N LEU A 294 -6.58 7.82 7.22
CA LEU A 294 -5.21 8.34 7.25
C LEU A 294 -4.64 8.29 8.67
N LEU A 295 -5.51 8.42 9.67
CA LEU A 295 -5.18 8.32 11.09
C LEU A 295 -6.06 7.23 11.74
N MET A 296 -5.48 6.33 12.53
CA MET A 296 -6.26 5.21 13.12
C MET A 296 -7.09 5.64 14.32
N MET A 297 -6.60 6.60 15.10
CA MET A 297 -7.24 7.08 16.31
C MET A 297 -7.06 8.59 16.40
N ALA A 298 -8.11 9.29 16.80
CA ALA A 298 -8.06 10.73 17.00
C ALA A 298 -6.97 11.12 18.01
N ARG A 299 -6.42 12.31 17.80
CA ARG A 299 -5.39 12.93 18.64
C ARG A 299 -5.91 14.24 19.18
N GLU A 300 -5.47 14.61 20.38
CA GLU A 300 -5.78 15.92 20.94
C GLU A 300 -5.16 17.01 20.04
N PRO A 301 -5.92 18.02 19.60
CA PRO A 301 -5.40 19.00 18.64
C PRO A 301 -4.18 19.78 19.13
N SER A 302 -4.06 19.97 20.45
CA SER A 302 -2.94 20.65 21.11
C SER A 302 -1.73 19.75 21.35
N ALA A 303 -1.82 18.44 21.06
CA ALA A 303 -0.69 17.54 21.21
C ALA A 303 0.38 17.79 20.15
N SER A 304 1.64 17.70 20.55
CA SER A 304 2.78 17.80 19.65
C SER A 304 2.83 16.63 18.67
N LEU A 305 3.08 16.92 17.40
CA LEU A 305 3.23 15.92 16.35
C LEU A 305 4.66 15.35 16.37
N ASN A 306 4.80 14.03 16.45
CA ASN A 306 6.09 13.36 16.30
C ASN A 306 6.31 12.79 14.89
N TRP A 307 7.57 12.48 14.57
CA TRP A 307 7.97 11.99 13.26
C TRP A 307 7.35 10.65 12.88
N GLY A 308 7.16 9.74 13.85
CA GLY A 308 6.52 8.45 13.61
C GLY A 308 5.09 8.61 13.12
N GLU A 309 4.33 9.45 13.80
CA GLU A 309 2.95 9.78 13.48
C GLU A 309 2.84 10.53 12.16
N PHE A 310 3.67 11.56 11.97
CA PHE A 310 3.72 12.35 10.75
C PHE A 310 4.00 11.48 9.53
N ALA A 311 5.00 10.60 9.62
CA ALA A 311 5.36 9.68 8.54
C ALA A 311 4.23 8.69 8.23
N THR A 312 3.58 8.15 9.26
CA THR A 312 2.44 7.23 9.10
C THR A 312 1.33 7.87 8.28
N VAL A 313 0.90 9.07 8.67
CA VAL A 313 -0.20 9.77 7.98
C VAL A 313 0.21 10.13 6.55
N LEU A 314 1.45 10.58 6.33
CA LEU A 314 1.92 10.94 5.00
C LEU A 314 2.06 9.74 4.07
N ASN A 315 2.59 8.61 4.52
CA ASN A 315 2.69 7.43 3.68
C ASN A 315 1.29 6.93 3.31
N ARG A 316 0.31 6.95 4.24
CA ARG A 316 -1.08 6.62 3.90
C ARG A 316 -1.69 7.57 2.89
N TYR A 317 -1.46 8.88 3.07
CA TYR A 317 -1.91 9.90 2.11
C TYR A 317 -1.33 9.66 0.71
N ARG A 318 -0.08 9.22 0.63
CA ARG A 318 0.63 8.89 -0.63
C ARG A 318 0.31 7.50 -1.18
N GLY A 319 -0.47 6.68 -0.45
CA GLY A 319 -0.78 5.29 -0.82
C GLY A 319 0.36 4.30 -0.59
N THR A 320 1.35 4.66 0.23
CA THR A 320 2.56 3.88 0.57
C THR A 320 2.64 3.45 2.04
N GLY A 321 1.66 3.79 2.88
CA GLY A 321 1.68 3.53 4.33
C GLY A 321 1.31 2.11 4.72
N GLY A 322 1.67 1.73 5.96
CA GLY A 322 1.34 0.45 6.59
C GLY A 322 0.30 0.50 7.69
#